data_AF-A0A924PHM2-F1
#
_entry.id   AF-A0A924PHM2-F1
#
_cell.length_a   1.000
_cell.length_b   1.000
_cell.length_c   1.000
_cell.angle_alpha   90.00
_cell.angle_beta   90.00
_cell.angle_gamma   90.00
#
_symmetry.space_group_name_H-M   'P 1'
#
loop_
_entity.id
_entity.type
_entity.pdbx_description
1 polymer ?
#
loop_
_entity_poly.entity_id
_entity_poly.type
_entity_poly.pdbx_seq_one_letter_code
_entity_poly.pdbx_strand_id
1 'polypeptide(L)'
;MEKVSILHLITPAKNASPFDVNMAYDAGFDKVMPYTNVTLEEVVGLTQDAIFSRSPSGIKREALFIGGRDVDLAMQMLDKSKSAMFAPFSCSIFADPSGAFTTAAAMIAKVEFHLKQNFNETLTGKVISVFGATGPV
;
A
#
# COMPACT_ATOMS: atom_id res chain seq x y z
N MET A 1 2.48 23.13 16.03
CA MET A 1 3.34 22.36 15.10
C MET A 1 2.53 21.19 14.57
N GLU A 2 2.64 20.93 13.27
CA GLU A 2 2.07 19.73 12.67
C GLU A 2 2.80 18.48 13.19
N LYS A 3 2.08 17.37 13.35
CA LYS A 3 2.69 16.13 13.84
C LYS A 3 3.44 15.44 12.70
N VAL A 4 4.62 14.91 13.01
CA VAL A 4 5.46 14.12 12.11
C VAL A 4 4.63 13.01 11.45
N SER A 5 4.65 12.95 10.12
CA SER A 5 4.04 11.88 9.36
C SER A 5 4.95 10.65 9.32
N ILE A 6 4.40 9.46 9.59
CA ILE A 6 5.18 8.21 9.64
C ILE A 6 4.54 7.17 8.73
N LEU A 7 5.32 6.61 7.80
CA LEU A 7 4.95 5.42 7.06
C LEU A 7 5.65 4.21 7.66
N HIS A 8 4.90 3.27 8.21
CA HIS A 8 5.42 1.98 8.65
C HIS A 8 5.39 1.01 7.46
N LEU A 9 6.56 0.75 6.88
CA LEU A 9 6.73 -0.19 5.78
C LEU A 9 6.91 -1.59 6.35
N ILE A 10 5.89 -2.42 6.25
CA ILE A 10 5.87 -3.81 6.71
C ILE A 10 6.09 -4.71 5.51
N THR A 11 7.08 -5.60 5.58
CA THR A 11 7.36 -6.53 4.49
C THR A 11 7.83 -7.90 4.98
N PRO A 12 7.37 -9.00 4.34
CA PRO A 12 7.93 -10.32 4.58
C PRO A 12 9.33 -10.48 3.99
N ALA A 13 9.77 -9.55 3.14
CA ALA A 13 11.08 -9.61 2.51
C ALA A 13 12.20 -9.33 3.51
N LYS A 14 13.37 -9.91 3.25
CA LYS A 14 14.59 -9.68 4.03
C LYS A 14 15.02 -8.22 4.10
N ASN A 15 14.73 -7.46 3.05
CA ASN A 15 15.06 -6.05 2.94
C ASN A 15 13.82 -5.26 2.54
N ALA A 16 13.71 -4.03 3.02
CA ALA A 16 12.79 -3.05 2.47
C ALA A 16 13.22 -2.69 1.04
N SER A 17 12.25 -2.56 0.15
CA SER A 17 12.50 -2.14 -1.23
C SER A 17 12.97 -0.68 -1.22
N PRO A 18 14.14 -0.36 -1.80
CA PRO A 18 14.56 1.04 -1.96
C PRO A 18 13.58 1.85 -2.81
N PHE A 19 12.89 1.21 -3.74
CA PHE A 19 11.85 1.85 -4.55
C PHE A 19 10.71 2.34 -3.66
N ASP A 20 10.20 1.46 -2.78
CA ASP A 20 9.12 1.77 -1.83
C ASP A 20 9.50 2.93 -0.90
N VAL A 21 10.75 2.91 -0.41
CA VAL A 21 11.28 3.96 0.47
C VAL A 21 11.38 5.30 -0.27
N ASN A 22 11.92 5.32 -1.48
CA ASN A 22 12.03 6.55 -2.28
C ASN A 22 10.64 7.13 -2.59
N MET A 23 9.71 6.29 -3.06
CA MET A 23 8.35 6.72 -3.38
C MET A 23 7.62 7.28 -2.16
N ALA A 24 7.84 6.70 -0.97
CA ALA A 24 7.27 7.22 0.27
C ALA A 24 7.80 8.61 0.64
N TYR A 25 9.10 8.85 0.48
CA TYR A 25 9.68 10.18 0.72
C TYR A 25 9.22 11.20 -0.32
N ASP A 26 9.19 10.83 -1.61
CA ASP A 26 8.71 11.69 -2.69
C ASP A 26 7.22 12.02 -2.55
N ALA A 27 6.43 11.13 -1.93
CA ALA A 27 5.03 11.38 -1.56
C ALA A 27 4.85 12.32 -0.35
N GLY A 28 5.94 12.70 0.34
CA GLY A 28 5.92 13.70 1.42
C GLY A 28 5.82 13.12 2.84
N PHE A 29 6.14 11.85 3.07
CA PHE A 29 6.27 11.34 4.43
C PHE A 29 7.54 11.89 5.12
N ASP A 30 7.40 12.37 6.36
CA ASP A 30 8.52 12.90 7.15
C ASP A 30 9.48 11.79 7.59
N LYS A 31 8.93 10.59 7.85
CA LYS A 31 9.65 9.39 8.31
C LYS A 31 9.10 8.14 7.64
N VAL A 32 10.00 7.24 7.27
CA VAL A 32 9.69 5.89 6.81
C VAL A 32 10.38 4.91 7.76
N MET A 33 9.64 4.00 8.36
CA MET A 33 10.17 2.99 9.28
C MET A 33 9.94 1.58 8.72
N PRO A 34 10.99 0.90 8.23
CA PRO A 34 10.86 -0.45 7.70
C PRO A 34 10.91 -1.53 8.78
N TYR A 35 10.01 -2.50 8.66
CA TYR A 35 9.97 -3.76 9.40
C TYR A 35 10.09 -4.89 8.38
N THR A 36 11.15 -5.68 8.49
CA THR A 36 11.54 -6.69 7.49
C THR A 36 11.49 -8.09 8.07
N ASN A 37 11.40 -9.11 7.22
CA ASN A 37 11.18 -10.50 7.62
C ASN A 37 9.93 -10.68 8.50
N VAL A 38 8.94 -9.80 8.35
CA VAL A 38 7.72 -9.86 9.17
C VAL A 38 6.91 -11.08 8.77
N THR A 39 6.52 -11.88 9.75
CA THR A 39 5.62 -13.02 9.55
C THR A 39 4.15 -12.59 9.65
N LEU A 40 3.25 -13.42 9.13
CA LEU A 40 1.82 -13.10 9.13
C LEU A 40 1.24 -13.03 10.56
N GLU A 41 1.87 -13.69 11.52
CA GLU A 41 1.48 -13.71 12.93
C GLU A 41 1.82 -12.41 13.66
N GLU A 42 2.88 -11.71 13.24
CA GLU A 42 3.38 -10.48 13.88
C GLU A 42 2.61 -9.22 13.44
N VAL A 43 1.94 -9.27 12.28
CA VAL A 43 1.26 -8.12 11.66
C VAL A 43 0.24 -7.45 12.58
N VAL A 44 -0.53 -8.24 13.34
CA VAL A 44 -1.57 -7.71 14.24
C VAL A 44 -0.92 -6.89 15.35
N GLY A 45 0.15 -7.40 15.97
CA GLY A 45 0.89 -6.69 17.02
C GLY A 45 1.47 -5.38 16.51
N LEU A 46 2.18 -5.42 15.38
CA LEU A 46 2.76 -4.21 14.77
C LEU A 46 1.68 -3.16 14.42
N THR A 47 0.53 -3.62 13.93
CA THR A 47 -0.60 -2.72 13.60
C THR A 47 -1.14 -2.05 14.86
N GLN A 48 -1.37 -2.82 15.92
CA GLN A 48 -1.90 -2.32 17.19
C GLN A 48 -0.93 -1.36 17.88
N ASP A 49 0.36 -1.68 17.88
CA ASP A 49 1.41 -0.81 18.43
C ASP A 49 1.44 0.55 17.71
N ALA A 50 1.28 0.56 16.38
CA ALA A 50 1.16 1.82 15.63
C ALA A 50 -0.07 2.62 16.10
N ILE A 51 -1.27 2.06 15.98
CA ILE A 51 -2.54 2.79 16.23
C ILE A 51 -2.76 3.18 17.70
N PHE A 52 -2.19 2.47 18.67
CA PHE A 52 -2.35 2.79 20.11
C PHE A 52 -1.26 3.72 20.66
N SER A 53 -0.13 3.86 19.98
CA SER A 53 0.99 4.67 20.46
C SER A 53 0.81 6.18 20.25
N ARG A 54 -0.25 6.61 19.54
CA ARG A 54 -0.51 8.02 19.22
C ARG A 54 -1.93 8.44 19.55
N SER A 55 -2.08 9.69 19.96
CA SER A 55 -3.39 10.36 20.10
C SER A 55 -4.19 10.33 18.78
N PRO A 56 -5.52 10.50 18.79
CA PRO A 56 -6.35 10.48 17.56
C PRO A 56 -5.90 11.42 16.43
N SER A 57 -5.40 12.62 16.75
CA SER A 57 -4.85 13.54 15.73
C SER A 57 -3.45 13.16 15.24
N GLY A 58 -2.74 12.30 15.97
CA GLY A 58 -1.47 11.70 15.57
C GLY A 58 -1.65 10.47 14.68
N ILE A 59 -2.66 9.62 14.94
CA ILE A 59 -2.95 8.44 14.11
C ILE A 59 -3.30 8.83 12.67
N LYS A 60 -3.98 9.98 12.48
CA LYS A 60 -4.23 10.56 11.15
C LYS A 60 -2.96 10.95 10.37
N ARG A 61 -1.81 10.93 11.04
CA ARG A 61 -0.49 11.25 10.51
C ARG A 61 0.40 10.02 10.44
N GLU A 62 -0.16 8.83 10.48
CA GLU A 62 0.58 7.63 10.16
C GLU A 62 -0.18 6.75 9.19
N ALA A 63 0.57 5.87 8.53
CA ALA A 63 0.02 4.89 7.63
C ALA A 63 0.84 3.61 7.67
N LEU A 64 0.21 2.50 7.32
CA LEU A 64 0.87 1.22 7.09
C LEU A 64 1.00 0.98 5.59
N PHE A 65 2.18 0.54 5.16
CA PHE A 65 2.43 0.06 3.80
C PHE A 65 2.88 -1.39 3.85
N ILE A 66 2.09 -2.29 3.28
CA ILE A 66 2.47 -3.69 3.09
C ILE A 66 3.21 -3.84 1.74
N GLY A 67 4.54 -4.00 1.82
CA GLY A 67 5.39 -4.29 0.67
C GLY A 67 5.61 -5.80 0.48
N GLY A 68 6.60 -6.15 -0.33
CA GLY A 68 7.00 -7.54 -0.57
C GLY A 68 6.89 -7.96 -2.03
N ARG A 69 6.92 -9.28 -2.28
CA ARG A 69 6.87 -9.86 -3.63
C ARG A 69 5.70 -10.81 -3.84
N ASP A 70 5.26 -11.47 -2.78
CA ASP A 70 4.15 -12.40 -2.80
C ASP A 70 2.84 -11.62 -2.60
N VAL A 71 1.99 -11.63 -3.63
CA VAL A 71 0.72 -10.90 -3.64
C VAL A 71 -0.25 -11.47 -2.63
N ASP A 72 -0.36 -12.80 -2.56
CA ASP A 72 -1.30 -13.48 -1.67
C ASP A 72 -0.93 -13.26 -0.22
N LEU A 73 0.37 -13.32 0.11
CA LEU A 73 0.84 -13.02 1.45
C LEU A 73 0.62 -11.54 1.81
N ALA A 74 0.94 -10.61 0.91
CA ALA A 74 0.70 -9.18 1.14
C ALA A 74 -0.78 -8.87 1.40
N MET A 75 -1.70 -9.52 0.66
CA MET A 75 -3.14 -9.40 0.88
C MET A 75 -3.57 -9.97 2.23
N GLN A 76 -3.05 -11.14 2.63
CA GLN A 76 -3.32 -11.70 3.95
C GLN A 76 -2.84 -10.78 5.08
N MET A 77 -1.66 -10.17 4.93
CA MET A 77 -1.15 -9.18 5.88
C MET A 77 -2.04 -7.93 5.93
N LEU A 78 -2.44 -7.41 4.77
CA LEU A 78 -3.36 -6.27 4.65
C LEU A 78 -4.68 -6.53 5.40
N ASP A 79 -5.28 -7.70 5.20
CA ASP A 79 -6.55 -8.07 5.82
C ASP A 79 -6.42 -8.27 7.33
N LYS A 80 -5.32 -8.89 7.80
CA LYS A 80 -5.03 -8.98 9.24
C LYS A 80 -4.82 -7.61 9.88
N SER A 81 -4.08 -6.70 9.24
CA SER A 81 -3.92 -5.33 9.73
C SER A 81 -5.26 -4.60 9.81
N LYS A 82 -6.09 -4.67 8.76
CA LYS A 82 -7.43 -4.05 8.76
C LYS A 82 -8.29 -4.60 9.89
N SER A 83 -8.27 -5.91 10.12
CA SER A 83 -9.04 -6.57 11.18
C SER A 83 -8.59 -6.18 12.59
N ALA A 84 -7.35 -5.69 12.73
CA ALA A 84 -6.80 -5.21 13.99
C ALA A 84 -7.15 -3.75 14.31
N MET A 85 -7.73 -3.02 13.35
CA MET A 85 -8.12 -1.61 13.49
C MET A 85 -9.61 -1.47 13.83
N PHE A 86 -9.95 -0.47 14.64
CA PHE A 86 -11.34 -0.12 14.97
C PHE A 86 -11.41 1.34 15.40
N ALA A 87 -12.56 2.00 15.22
CA ALA A 87 -12.67 3.42 15.58
C ALA A 87 -12.49 3.65 17.10
N PRO A 88 -11.75 4.69 17.53
CA PRO A 88 -11.01 5.68 16.72
C PRO A 88 -9.56 5.29 16.39
N PHE A 89 -9.12 4.09 16.75
CA PHE A 89 -7.76 3.56 16.56
C PHE A 89 -7.62 2.88 15.20
N SER A 90 -7.49 3.70 14.16
CA SER A 90 -7.32 3.24 12.78
C SER A 90 -6.52 4.27 11.98
N CYS A 91 -5.61 3.81 11.14
CA CYS A 91 -4.84 4.65 10.21
C CYS A 91 -5.03 4.19 8.76
N SER A 92 -4.50 4.97 7.81
CA SER A 92 -4.52 4.56 6.41
C SER A 92 -3.62 3.34 6.21
N ILE A 93 -4.05 2.39 5.39
CA ILE A 93 -3.25 1.23 5.02
C ILE A 93 -3.38 0.93 3.53
N PHE A 94 -2.26 0.58 2.89
CA PHE A 94 -2.26 0.05 1.53
C PHE A 94 -1.24 -1.08 1.38
N ALA A 95 -1.39 -1.88 0.34
CA ALA A 95 -0.45 -2.90 -0.07
C ALA A 95 -0.04 -2.65 -1.52
N ASP A 96 1.21 -2.93 -1.86
CA ASP A 96 1.72 -2.83 -3.24
C ASP A 96 2.91 -3.77 -3.47
N PRO A 97 2.69 -5.09 -3.43
CA PRO A 97 3.74 -6.08 -3.62
C PRO A 97 4.42 -5.89 -4.98
N SER A 98 5.69 -5.55 -4.97
CA SER A 98 6.52 -5.30 -6.17
C SER A 98 5.98 -4.23 -7.12
N GLY A 99 5.09 -3.34 -6.68
CA GLY A 99 4.48 -2.33 -7.55
C GLY A 99 3.28 -2.83 -8.36
N ALA A 100 2.78 -4.05 -8.09
CA ALA A 100 1.70 -4.68 -8.85
C ALA A 100 0.43 -3.83 -8.92
N PHE A 101 0.01 -3.27 -7.78
CA PHE A 101 -1.28 -2.63 -7.66
C PHE A 101 -1.23 -1.21 -8.19
N THR A 102 -0.16 -0.48 -7.88
CA THR A 102 0.04 0.87 -8.42
C THR A 102 0.25 0.84 -9.93
N THR A 103 0.98 -0.15 -10.46
CA THR A 103 1.14 -0.34 -11.91
C THR A 103 -0.19 -0.66 -12.58
N ALA A 104 -0.96 -1.60 -12.04
CA ALA A 104 -2.27 -1.94 -12.58
C ALA A 104 -3.22 -0.71 -12.58
N ALA A 105 -3.28 0.03 -11.47
CA ALA A 105 -4.08 1.24 -11.36
C ALA A 105 -3.64 2.31 -12.37
N ALA A 106 -2.34 2.54 -12.52
CA ALA A 106 -1.80 3.49 -13.48
C ALA A 106 -2.12 3.08 -14.94
N MET A 107 -2.01 1.80 -15.27
CA MET A 107 -2.37 1.29 -16.59
C MET A 107 -3.85 1.54 -16.92
N ILE A 108 -4.76 1.17 -16.02
CA ILE A 108 -6.20 1.40 -16.21
C ILE A 108 -6.50 2.89 -16.35
N ALA A 109 -5.94 3.74 -15.48
CA ALA A 109 -6.13 5.18 -15.55
C ALA A 109 -5.64 5.78 -16.89
N LYS A 110 -4.51 5.29 -17.41
CA LYS A 110 -3.97 5.71 -18.72
C LYS A 110 -4.87 5.25 -19.87
N VAL A 111 -5.38 4.01 -19.83
CA VAL A 111 -6.31 3.51 -20.85
C VAL A 111 -7.60 4.33 -20.84
N GLU A 112 -8.21 4.56 -19.67
CA GLU A 112 -9.42 5.38 -19.55
C GLU A 112 -9.20 6.82 -20.04
N PHE A 113 -8.06 7.41 -19.69
CA PHE A 113 -7.68 8.74 -20.18
C PHE A 113 -7.66 8.78 -21.72
N HIS A 114 -6.96 7.83 -22.36
CA HIS A 114 -6.84 7.81 -23.82
C HIS A 114 -8.14 7.43 -24.53
N LEU A 115 -8.97 6.55 -23.95
CA LEU A 115 -10.30 6.22 -24.48
C LEU A 115 -11.20 7.46 -24.50
N LYS A 116 -11.25 8.19 -23.39
CA LYS A 116 -12.05 9.41 -23.29
C LYS A 116 -11.54 10.50 -24.23
N GLN A 117 -10.23 10.74 -24.25
CA GLN A 117 -9.64 11.84 -25.03
C GLN A 117 -9.72 11.60 -26.55
N ASN A 118 -9.49 10.37 -27.01
CA ASN A 118 -9.36 10.09 -28.44
C ASN A 118 -10.65 9.54 -29.08
N PHE A 119 -11.54 8.95 -28.28
CA PHE A 119 -12.73 8.26 -28.79
C PHE A 119 -14.03 8.71 -28.10
N ASN A 120 -13.96 9.52 -27.04
CA ASN A 120 -15.10 9.86 -26.17
C ASN A 120 -15.83 8.61 -25.64
N GLU A 121 -15.08 7.56 -25.36
CA GLU A 121 -15.58 6.27 -24.86
C GLU A 121 -15.08 5.98 -23.44
N THR A 122 -15.64 4.93 -22.83
CA THR A 122 -15.20 4.34 -21.56
C THR A 122 -14.80 2.87 -21.78
N LEU A 123 -14.34 2.21 -20.70
CA LEU A 123 -14.09 0.76 -20.72
C LEU A 123 -15.37 -0.08 -20.82
N THR A 124 -16.55 0.52 -20.66
CA THR A 124 -17.83 -0.21 -20.66
C THR A 124 -18.04 -0.93 -21.99
N GLY A 125 -18.23 -2.24 -21.95
CA GLY A 125 -18.47 -3.07 -23.14
C GLY A 125 -17.22 -3.33 -24.00
N LYS A 126 -16.02 -2.95 -23.55
CA LYS A 126 -14.77 -3.23 -24.25
C LYS A 126 -14.22 -4.61 -23.86
N VAL A 127 -13.63 -5.30 -24.82
CA VAL A 127 -12.86 -6.53 -24.58
C VAL A 127 -11.41 -6.14 -24.38
N ILE A 128 -10.82 -6.52 -23.25
CA ILE A 128 -9.44 -6.19 -22.89
C ILE A 128 -8.58 -7.44 -23.04
N SER A 129 -7.41 -7.31 -23.65
CA SER A 129 -6.39 -8.36 -23.70
C SER A 129 -5.14 -7.87 -22.98
N VAL A 130 -4.69 -8.62 -21.97
CA VAL A 130 -3.49 -8.31 -21.19
C VAL A 130 -2.42 -9.35 -21.54
N PHE A 131 -1.33 -8.90 -22.17
CA PHE A 131 -0.21 -9.75 -22.55
C PHE A 131 0.84 -9.77 -21.44
N GLY A 132 1.47 -10.93 -21.21
CA GLY A 132 2.52 -11.06 -20.18
C GLY A 132 2.02 -11.17 -18.74
N ALA A 133 0.72 -11.47 -18.53
CA ALA A 133 0.08 -11.54 -17.21
C ALA A 133 0.44 -12.80 -16.38
N THR A 134 1.71 -13.22 -16.38
CA THR A 134 2.20 -14.40 -15.64
C THR A 134 2.87 -14.06 -14.32
N GLY A 135 3.03 -12.77 -14.00
CA GLY A 135 3.66 -12.28 -12.78
C GLY A 135 2.83 -11.14 -12.14
N PRO A 136 3.28 -10.61 -10.99
CA PRO A 136 2.61 -9.53 -10.29
C PRO A 136 2.71 -8.18 -11.01
N VAL A 137 3.74 -7.99 -11.85
CA VAL A 137 3.96 -6.82 -12.71
C VAL A 137 4.26 -7.30 -14.12
#